data_AF-A0A1L9BS04-F1
#
_entry.id   AF-A0A1L9BS04-F1
#
_cell.length_a   1.000
_cell.length_b   1.000
_cell.length_c   1.000
_cell.angle_alpha   90.00
_cell.angle_beta   90.00
_cell.angle_gamma   90.00
#
_symmetry.space_group_name_H-M   'P 1'
#
loop_
_entity.id
_entity.type
_entity.pdbx_description
1 polymer ?
#
loop_
_entity_poly.entity_id
_entity_poly.type
_entity_poly.pdbx_seq_one_letter_code
_entity_poly.pdbx_strand_id
1 'polypeptide(L)' 'MTARHHPDSHELDDWGLYGPKDPEISRIVGCLALDHGLRVREIEDLILQALKDRLALEEARPKS' A
#
# COMPACT_ATOMS: atom_id res chain seq x y z
N MET A 1 -2.11 6.22 -26.26
CA MET A 1 -2.13 5.60 -24.92
C MET A 1 -3.41 6.08 -24.25
N THR A 2 -4.43 5.23 -24.20
CA THR A 2 -5.64 5.55 -23.42
C THR A 2 -5.21 5.64 -21.97
N ALA A 3 -5.39 6.81 -21.35
CA ALA A 3 -5.22 6.95 -19.91
C ALA A 3 -6.04 5.83 -19.27
N ARG A 4 -5.36 4.86 -18.66
CA ARG A 4 -6.02 3.83 -17.86
C ARG A 4 -6.61 4.60 -16.69
N HIS A 5 -7.88 4.96 -16.81
CA HIS A 5 -8.61 5.65 -15.76
C HIS A 5 -8.77 4.62 -14.64
N HIS A 6 -7.85 4.63 -13.68
CA HIS A 6 -8.00 3.82 -12.49
C HIS A 6 -9.04 4.51 -11.61
N PRO A 7 -10.00 3.78 -11.03
CA PRO A 7 -11.00 4.39 -10.17
C PRO A 7 -10.40 5.17 -8.98
N ASP A 8 -9.21 4.76 -8.53
CA ASP A 8 -8.47 5.40 -7.44
C ASP A 8 -7.27 6.24 -7.96
N SER A 9 -7.33 6.75 -9.19
CA SER A 9 -6.23 7.53 -9.77
C SER A 9 -5.85 8.74 -8.89
N HIS A 10 -6.84 9.38 -8.25
CA HIS A 10 -6.59 10.53 -7.40
C HIS A 10 -5.83 10.14 -6.12
N GLU A 11 -6.23 9.05 -5.48
CA GLU A 11 -5.59 8.50 -4.30
C GLU A 11 -4.16 8.04 -4.59
N LEU A 12 -3.92 7.47 -5.78
CA LEU A 12 -2.57 7.06 -6.22
C LEU A 12 -1.64 8.27 -6.43
N ASP A 13 -2.15 9.38 -6.96
CA ASP A 13 -1.38 10.62 -7.10
C ASP A 13 -1.04 11.19 -5.70
N ASP A 14 -2.00 11.20 -4.78
CA ASP A 14 -1.80 11.67 -3.41
C ASP A 14 -0.81 10.79 -2.63
N TRP A 15 -0.78 9.48 -2.87
CA TRP A 15 0.19 8.56 -2.26
C TRP A 15 1.65 8.91 -2.60
N GLY A 16 1.91 9.47 -3.78
CA GLY A 16 3.24 9.94 -4.14
C GLY A 16 3.69 11.16 -3.31
N LEU A 17 2.74 11.98 -2.85
CA LEU A 17 2.99 13.25 -2.16
C LEU A 17 2.87 13.14 -0.64
N TYR A 18 1.92 12.34 -0.16
CA TYR A 18 1.50 12.24 1.24
C TYR A 18 1.58 10.81 1.79
N GLY A 19 1.94 9.84 0.96
CA GLY A 19 2.07 8.45 1.35
C GLY A 19 3.32 8.14 2.19
N PRO A 20 3.73 6.88 2.22
CA PRO A 20 4.88 6.44 3.01
C PRO A 20 6.17 7.18 2.66
N LYS A 21 7.02 7.40 3.67
CA LYS A 21 8.33 8.07 3.48
C LYS A 21 9.24 7.35 2.49
N ASP A 22 9.08 6.03 2.38
CA ASP A 22 9.87 5.22 1.46
C ASP A 22 9.24 5.26 0.06
N PRO A 23 9.91 5.85 -0.93
CA PRO A 23 9.39 5.96 -2.29
C PRO A 23 9.21 4.60 -2.97
N GLU A 24 9.88 3.54 -2.50
CA GLU A 24 9.68 2.19 -3.02
C GLU A 24 8.26 1.69 -2.74
N ILE A 25 7.67 2.05 -1.60
CA ILE A 25 6.30 1.66 -1.27
C ILE A 25 5.31 2.30 -2.26
N SER A 26 5.44 3.60 -2.52
CA SER A 26 4.58 4.29 -3.49
C SER A 26 4.73 3.72 -4.91
N ARG A 27 5.96 3.33 -5.31
CA ARG A 27 6.19 2.64 -6.59
C ARG A 27 5.45 1.30 -6.65
N ILE A 28 5.55 0.47 -5.61
CA ILE A 28 4.90 -0.84 -5.55
C ILE A 28 3.37 -0.70 -5.60
N VAL A 29 2.82 0.26 -4.86
CA VAL A 29 1.36 0.55 -4.88
C VAL A 29 0.91 0.97 -6.27
N GLY A 30 1.67 1.85 -6.94
CA GLY A 30 1.41 2.23 -8.33
C GLY A 30 1.39 1.02 -9.28
N CYS A 31 2.36 0.11 -9.19
CA CYS A 31 2.37 -1.12 -9.99
C CYS A 31 1.15 -2.00 -9.69
N LEU A 32 0.83 -2.25 -8.42
CA LEU A 32 -0.31 -3.08 -8.03
C LEU A 32 -1.64 -2.51 -8.55
N ALA A 33 -1.83 -1.20 -8.50
CA ALA A 33 -3.06 -0.58 -8.98
C ALA A 33 -3.12 -0.44 -10.50
N LEU A 34 -2.07 0.12 -11.12
CA LEU A 34 -2.10 0.49 -12.54
C LEU A 34 -1.82 -0.68 -13.49
N ASP A 35 -1.02 -1.65 -13.04
CA ASP A 35 -0.63 -2.82 -13.84
C ASP A 35 -1.41 -4.08 -13.47
N HIS A 36 -1.78 -4.22 -12.19
CA HIS A 36 -2.53 -5.40 -11.70
C HIS A 36 -4.00 -5.11 -11.36
N GLY A 37 -4.44 -3.85 -11.41
CA GLY A 37 -5.85 -3.46 -11.29
C GLY A 37 -6.41 -3.52 -9.88
N LEU A 38 -5.56 -3.61 -8.85
CA LEU A 38 -6.00 -3.58 -7.45
C LEU A 38 -6.48 -2.18 -7.07
N ARG A 39 -7.56 -2.12 -6.29
CA ARG A 39 -8.00 -0.88 -5.64
C ARG A 39 -7.03 -0.51 -4.52
N VAL A 40 -6.90 0.79 -4.24
CA VAL A 40 -6.05 1.29 -3.15
C VAL A 40 -6.47 0.66 -1.81
N ARG A 41 -7.78 0.51 -1.57
CA ARG A 41 -8.30 -0.19 -0.39
C ARG A 41 -7.80 -1.64 -0.27
N GLU A 42 -7.73 -2.38 -1.37
CA GLU A 42 -7.24 -3.77 -1.35
C GLU A 42 -5.74 -3.82 -1.00
N ILE A 43 -4.98 -2.82 -1.47
CA ILE A 43 -3.56 -2.67 -1.13
C ILE A 43 -3.39 -2.28 0.35
N GLU A 44 -4.24 -1.38 0.86
CA GLU A 44 -4.26 -0.99 2.27
C GLU A 44 -4.59 -2.18 3.18
N ASP A 45 -5.51 -3.05 2.77
CA ASP A 45 -5.84 -4.28 3.51
C ASP A 45 -4.62 -5.22 3.61
N LEU A 46 -3.82 -5.35 2.54
CA LEU A 46 -2.57 -6.12 2.56
C LEU A 46 -1.53 -5.53 3.53
N ILE A 47 -1.36 -4.21 3.50
CA ILE A 47 -0.43 -3.50 4.40
C ILE A 47 -0.89 -3.67 5.86
N LEU A 48 -2.18 -3.47 6.12
CA LEU A 48 -2.76 -3.60 7.45
C LEU A 48 -2.57 -5.02 8.00
N GLN A 49 -2.76 -6.05 7.17
CA GLN A 49 -2.54 -7.42 7.57
C GLN A 49 -1.08 -7.68 7.94
N ALA A 50 -0.12 -7.25 7.11
CA ALA A 50 1.31 -7.40 7.39
C ALA A 50 1.73 -6.71 8.70
N LEU A 51 1.16 -5.53 8.99
CA LEU A 51 1.41 -4.81 10.24
C LEU A 51 0.83 -5.53 11.45
N LYS A 52 -0.40 -6.08 11.34
CA LYS A 52 -1.02 -6.90 12.40
C LYS A 52 -0.19 -8.14 12.70
N ASP A 53 0.27 -8.82 11.66
CA ASP A 53 1.11 -10.02 11.81
C ASP A 53 2.43 -9.65 12.52
N ARG A 54 3.06 -8.55 12.11
CA ARG A 54 4.28 -8.05 12.75
C ARG A 54 4.06 -7.66 14.21
N LEU A 55 2.93 -7.03 14.52
CA LEU A 55 2.56 -6.61 15.87
C LEU A 55 2.35 -7.82 16.79
N ALA A 56 1.62 -8.83 16.32
CA ALA A 56 1.42 -10.07 17.08
C ALA A 56 2.76 -10.74 17.45
N LEU A 57 3.75 -10.70 16.54
CA LEU A 57 5.11 -11.20 16.84
C LEU A 57 5.84 -10.37 17.91
N GLU A 58 5.67 -9.04 17.92
CA GLU A 58 6.26 -8.19 18.96
C GLU A 58 5.61 -8.43 20.33
N GLU A 59 4.29 -8.62 20.37
CA GLU A 59 3.56 -8.87 21.61
C GLU A 59 3.88 -10.25 22.20
N ALA A 60 4.13 -11.23 21.34
CA ALA A 60 4.59 -12.56 21.75
C ALA A 60 6.06 -12.59 22.19
N ARG A 61 6.85 -11.55 21.89
CA ARG A 61 8.26 -11.50 22.28
C ARG A 61 8.36 -11.32 23.80
N PRO A 62 9.04 -12.23 24.52
CA PRO A 62 9.23 -12.09 25.96
C PRO A 62 9.98 -10.78 26.25
N LYS A 63 9.48 -10.01 27.21
CA LYS A 63 10.16 -8.82 27.72
C LYS A 63 11.40 -9.31 28.50
N SER A 64 12.59 -9.08 27.95
CA SER A 64 13.84 -9.20 28.70
C SER A 64 13.93 -8.16 29.81
#